data_AF-A0A7Y5VTF4-F1
#
_entry.id   AF-A0A7Y5VTF4-F1
#
_cell.length_a   1.000
_cell.length_b   1.000
_cell.length_c   1.000
_cell.angle_alpha   90.00
_cell.angle_beta   90.00
_cell.angle_gamma   90.00
#
_symmetry.space_group_name_H-M   'P 1'
#
loop_
_entity.id
_entity.type
_entity.pdbx_description
1 polymer ?
#
loop_
_entity_poly.entity_id
_entity_poly.type
_entity_poly.pdbx_seq_one_letter_code
_entity_poly.pdbx_strand_id
1 'polypeptide(L)'
;MTDTSTTESARSIAPARLVAARVLSAIVGVAAIGALGYWAWAAASTPPRPSPASASTAEIFDFLAHSRGFAALPPAEQERFFDEVKAHYREEGPHRELKRGLDACSGEKISAIREALEPLAFRRVVDQARAFHELPRDARHAFLKEFREQAEAEAQWLRGYGDPERDLTIRLGAGLPNNPQEWFKYINTRTTPQERQWLEGFVSEVKAFDAMQRRLGSP
;
A
#
# COMPACT_ATOMS: atom_id res chain seq x y z
N MET A 1 12.98 30.40 78.68
CA MET A 1 12.57 30.67 77.29
C MET A 1 13.58 29.97 76.39
N THR A 2 13.03 29.17 75.50
CA THR A 2 13.64 28.16 74.64
C THR A 2 14.55 28.75 73.59
N ASP A 3 15.76 28.18 73.44
CA ASP A 3 16.44 28.22 72.15
C ASP A 3 17.12 26.89 71.79
N THR A 4 16.53 26.29 70.76
CA THR A 4 17.11 25.53 69.66
C THR A 4 18.52 24.92 69.84
N SER A 5 18.56 23.61 70.08
CA SER A 5 19.68 22.76 69.61
C SER A 5 19.19 21.88 68.47
N THR A 6 19.72 22.21 67.30
CA THR A 6 19.59 21.54 66.01
C THR A 6 20.37 20.22 66.04
N THR A 7 19.68 19.09 65.93
CA THR A 7 20.29 17.80 65.59
C THR A 7 19.65 17.25 64.33
N GLU A 8 20.30 17.57 63.21
CA GLU A 8 20.79 16.60 62.25
C GLU A 8 19.87 15.40 61.96
N SER A 9 19.05 15.54 60.92
CA SER A 9 18.52 14.38 60.19
C SER A 9 18.91 14.50 58.73
N ALA A 10 20.20 14.30 58.46
CA ALA A 10 20.69 13.95 57.14
C ALA A 10 20.17 12.54 56.79
N ARG A 11 18.89 12.44 56.42
CA ARG A 11 18.36 11.22 55.79
C ARG A 11 19.06 11.05 54.45
N SER A 12 20.00 10.10 54.44
CA SER A 12 20.54 9.39 53.28
C SER A 12 19.53 9.26 52.12
N ILE A 13 19.65 10.10 51.09
CA ILE A 13 18.93 10.00 49.79
C ILE A 13 19.81 9.27 48.74
N ALA A 14 20.97 8.74 49.13
CA ALA A 14 21.95 8.20 48.19
C ALA A 14 21.63 6.79 47.62
N PRO A 15 21.18 5.77 48.40
CA PRO A 15 21.15 4.40 47.90
C PRO A 15 19.96 4.11 46.96
N ALA A 16 18.80 4.74 47.17
CA ALA A 16 17.59 4.47 46.37
C ALA A 16 17.72 4.98 44.91
N ARG A 17 18.39 6.11 44.69
CA ARG A 17 18.63 6.67 43.34
C ARG A 17 19.63 5.85 42.52
N LEU A 18 20.63 5.27 43.18
CA LEU A 18 21.64 4.41 42.54
C LEU A 18 21.06 3.03 42.16
N VAL A 19 20.19 2.46 42.99
CA VAL A 19 19.49 1.19 42.67
C VAL A 19 18.45 1.42 41.56
N ALA A 20 17.67 2.50 41.62
CA ALA A 20 16.72 2.86 40.56
C ALA A 20 17.42 3.14 39.22
N ALA A 21 18.57 3.83 39.21
CA ALA A 21 19.35 4.09 38.00
C ALA A 21 19.91 2.80 37.39
N ARG A 22 20.38 1.84 38.20
CA ARG A 22 20.88 0.54 37.72
C ARG A 22 19.76 -0.35 37.17
N VAL A 23 18.59 -0.35 37.81
CA VAL A 23 17.41 -1.09 37.31
C VAL A 23 16.89 -0.48 36.01
N LEU A 24 16.81 0.86 35.89
CA LEU A 24 16.47 1.53 34.64
C LEU A 24 17.49 1.23 33.52
N SER A 25 18.79 1.23 33.86
CA SER A 25 19.85 0.94 32.89
C SER A 25 19.82 -0.52 32.41
N ALA A 26 19.48 -1.46 33.29
CA ALA A 26 19.31 -2.87 32.93
C ALA A 26 18.07 -3.09 32.05
N ILE A 27 16.95 -2.41 32.34
CA ILE A 27 15.72 -2.47 31.52
C ILE A 27 15.97 -1.86 30.13
N VAL A 28 16.65 -0.70 30.07
CA VAL A 28 17.01 -0.06 28.79
C VAL A 28 18.01 -0.92 28.00
N GLY A 29 18.96 -1.58 28.66
CA GLY A 29 19.91 -2.50 28.02
C GLY A 29 19.24 -3.74 27.44
N VAL A 30 18.30 -4.36 28.17
CA VAL A 30 17.52 -5.52 27.68
C VAL A 30 16.57 -5.10 26.55
N ALA A 31 15.94 -3.93 26.65
CA ALA A 31 15.10 -3.39 25.58
C ALA A 31 15.91 -3.06 24.31
N ALA A 32 17.13 -2.52 24.45
CA ALA A 32 18.02 -2.24 23.32
C ALA A 32 18.55 -3.51 22.65
N ILE A 33 18.92 -4.55 23.43
CA ILE A 33 19.35 -5.85 22.89
C ILE A 33 18.17 -6.58 22.25
N GLY A 34 16.98 -6.51 22.86
CA GLY A 34 15.74 -7.05 22.28
C GLY A 34 15.33 -6.33 20.99
N ALA A 35 15.47 -5.00 20.95
CA ALA A 35 15.26 -4.22 19.74
C ALA A 35 16.27 -4.60 18.65
N LEU A 36 17.58 -4.67 18.96
CA LEU A 36 18.61 -5.07 18.01
C LEU A 36 18.41 -6.51 17.49
N GLY A 37 18.02 -7.44 18.36
CA GLY A 37 17.68 -8.81 17.97
C GLY A 37 16.44 -8.87 17.08
N TYR A 38 15.42 -8.05 17.37
CA TYR A 38 14.23 -7.92 16.52
C TYR A 38 14.57 -7.29 15.17
N TRP A 39 15.40 -6.25 15.11
CA TRP A 39 15.84 -5.60 13.87
C TRP A 39 16.71 -6.53 13.02
N ALA A 40 17.65 -7.26 13.63
CA ALA A 40 18.48 -8.25 12.95
C ALA A 40 17.64 -9.42 12.41
N TRP A 41 16.68 -9.91 13.20
CA TRP A 41 15.75 -10.95 12.76
C TRP A 41 14.78 -10.45 11.69
N ALA A 42 14.29 -9.21 11.80
CA ALA A 42 13.43 -8.59 10.78
C ALA A 42 14.17 -8.41 9.47
N ALA A 43 15.42 -7.93 9.50
CA ALA A 43 16.27 -7.81 8.33
C ALA A 43 16.61 -9.17 7.70
N ALA A 44 16.91 -10.18 8.52
CA ALA A 44 17.22 -11.53 8.04
C ALA A 44 16.00 -12.28 7.47
N SER A 45 14.79 -11.94 7.91
CA SER A 45 13.55 -12.62 7.50
C SER A 45 12.74 -11.82 6.47
N THR A 46 13.27 -10.69 5.98
CA THR A 46 12.65 -9.90 4.93
C THR A 46 13.25 -10.33 3.59
N PRO A 47 12.45 -10.84 2.63
CA PRO A 47 12.99 -11.16 1.32
C PRO A 47 13.59 -9.90 0.70
N PRO A 48 14.79 -9.96 0.11
CA PRO A 48 15.37 -8.82 -0.56
C PRO A 48 14.44 -8.37 -1.68
N ARG A 49 14.26 -7.05 -1.83
CA ARG A 49 13.48 -6.49 -2.93
C ARG A 49 14.07 -6.96 -4.26
N PRO A 50 13.33 -7.74 -5.08
CA PRO A 50 13.82 -8.16 -6.38
C PRO A 50 13.90 -6.94 -7.30
N SER A 51 14.84 -6.94 -8.25
CA SER A 51 14.83 -5.97 -9.34
C SER A 51 13.92 -6.49 -10.44
N PRO A 52 12.82 -5.80 -10.81
CA PRO A 52 11.90 -6.33 -11.83
C PRO A 52 12.56 -6.59 -13.19
N ALA A 53 13.67 -5.91 -13.50
CA ALA A 53 14.39 -6.08 -14.75
C ALA A 53 15.26 -7.36 -14.83
N SER A 54 15.56 -7.99 -13.69
CA SER A 54 16.49 -9.13 -13.64
C SER A 54 16.01 -10.31 -12.80
N ALA A 55 15.02 -10.10 -11.93
CA ALA A 55 14.42 -11.15 -11.14
C ALA A 55 13.42 -11.95 -11.99
N SER A 56 13.29 -13.23 -11.67
CA SER A 56 12.24 -14.07 -12.25
C SER A 56 10.86 -13.61 -11.81
N THR A 57 9.84 -13.92 -12.62
CA THR A 57 8.43 -13.71 -12.26
C THR A 57 8.08 -14.34 -10.89
N ALA A 58 8.65 -15.52 -10.59
CA ALA A 58 8.40 -16.22 -9.33
C ALA A 58 8.90 -15.44 -8.12
N GLU A 59 10.12 -14.88 -8.18
CA GLU A 59 10.71 -14.06 -7.12
C GLU A 59 9.91 -12.78 -6.88
N ILE A 60 9.41 -12.15 -7.95
CA ILE A 60 8.53 -10.98 -7.84
C ILE A 60 7.23 -11.36 -7.11
N PHE A 61 6.62 -12.49 -7.46
CA PHE A 61 5.42 -12.96 -6.78
C PHE A 61 5.66 -13.41 -5.33
N ASP A 62 6.81 -14.02 -5.02
CA ASP A 62 7.18 -14.32 -3.63
C ASP A 62 7.33 -13.04 -2.83
N PHE A 63 8.00 -12.03 -3.38
CA PHE A 63 8.13 -10.73 -2.71
C PHE A 63 6.78 -10.02 -2.51
N LEU A 64 5.89 -10.07 -3.51
CA LEU A 64 4.54 -9.49 -3.41
C LEU A 64 3.66 -10.22 -2.39
N ALA A 65 3.74 -11.54 -2.33
CA ALA A 65 2.94 -12.37 -1.42
C ALA A 65 3.47 -12.37 0.03
N HIS A 66 4.74 -12.02 0.25
CA HIS A 66 5.34 -12.10 1.57
C HIS A 66 4.90 -10.93 2.46
N SER A 67 4.45 -11.23 3.67
CA SER A 67 4.04 -10.23 4.68
C SER A 67 5.10 -9.20 5.09
N ARG A 68 6.36 -9.45 4.75
CA ARG A 68 7.52 -8.57 5.00
C ARG A 68 8.15 -8.06 3.72
N GLY A 69 7.65 -8.49 2.56
CA GLY A 69 8.10 -8.02 1.27
C GLY A 69 7.38 -6.73 0.92
N PHE A 70 6.59 -6.77 -0.15
CA PHE A 70 5.97 -5.57 -0.72
C PHE A 70 5.13 -4.76 0.28
N ALA A 71 4.27 -5.42 1.07
CA ALA A 71 3.37 -4.74 2.00
C ALA A 71 4.11 -4.01 3.13
N ALA A 72 5.36 -4.39 3.44
CA ALA A 72 6.18 -3.75 4.46
C ALA A 72 6.98 -2.55 3.93
N LEU A 73 7.04 -2.35 2.60
CA LEU A 73 7.69 -1.19 2.02
C LEU A 73 6.93 0.11 2.36
N PRO A 74 7.62 1.25 2.48
CA PRO A 74 6.95 2.55 2.52
C PRO A 74 6.04 2.78 1.31
N PRO A 75 4.91 3.50 1.45
CA PRO A 75 3.97 3.80 0.37
C PRO A 75 4.60 4.22 -0.96
N ALA A 76 5.53 5.18 -0.93
CA ALA A 76 6.22 5.66 -2.13
C ALA A 76 7.10 4.58 -2.78
N GLU A 77 7.68 3.67 -1.98
CA GLU A 77 8.49 2.57 -2.51
C GLU A 77 7.65 1.45 -3.10
N GLN A 78 6.44 1.20 -2.54
CA GLN A 78 5.44 0.30 -3.11
C GLN A 78 5.02 0.79 -4.50
N GLU A 79 4.71 2.09 -4.62
CA GLU A 79 4.35 2.71 -5.91
C GLU A 79 5.47 2.56 -6.93
N ARG A 80 6.69 2.96 -6.55
CA ARG A 80 7.87 2.85 -7.41
C ARG A 80 8.11 1.41 -7.86
N PHE A 81 8.04 0.44 -6.94
CA PHE A 81 8.22 -0.97 -7.28
C PHE A 81 7.13 -1.47 -8.24
N PHE A 82 5.86 -1.13 -7.98
CA PHE A 82 4.76 -1.54 -8.83
C PHE A 82 4.86 -0.95 -10.23
N ASP A 83 5.29 0.31 -10.35
CA ASP A 83 5.50 0.95 -11.65
C ASP A 83 6.70 0.36 -12.40
N GLU A 84 7.78 -0.02 -11.70
CA GLU A 84 8.92 -0.77 -12.28
C GLU A 84 8.47 -2.15 -12.80
N VAL A 85 7.67 -2.88 -12.02
CA VAL A 85 7.09 -4.17 -12.43
C VAL A 85 6.23 -3.98 -13.69
N LYS A 86 5.32 -3.00 -13.69
CA LYS A 86 4.48 -2.73 -14.86
C LYS A 86 5.28 -2.31 -16.08
N ALA A 87 6.31 -1.48 -15.91
CA ALA A 87 7.16 -1.04 -17.01
C ALA A 87 7.88 -2.25 -17.64
N HIS A 88 8.39 -3.17 -16.82
CA HIS A 88 9.02 -4.41 -17.30
C HIS A 88 8.01 -5.32 -18.04
N TYR A 89 6.82 -5.52 -17.46
CA TYR A 89 5.77 -6.39 -18.01
C TYR A 89 4.85 -5.71 -19.03
N ARG A 90 5.26 -4.56 -19.59
CA ARG A 90 4.51 -3.89 -20.66
C ARG A 90 4.69 -4.57 -22.01
N GLU A 91 5.85 -5.16 -22.23
CA GLU A 91 6.19 -5.86 -23.47
C GLU A 91 5.50 -7.23 -23.56
N GLU A 92 5.18 -7.68 -24.78
CA GLU A 92 4.38 -8.89 -25.01
C GLU A 92 4.99 -10.16 -24.39
N GLY A 93 6.30 -10.37 -24.56
CA GLY A 93 7.01 -11.55 -24.05
C GLY A 93 6.96 -11.64 -22.53
N PRO A 94 7.49 -10.64 -21.80
CA PRO A 94 7.38 -10.56 -20.35
C PRO A 94 5.93 -10.67 -19.87
N HIS A 95 4.97 -10.02 -20.54
CA HIS A 95 3.58 -10.04 -20.08
C HIS A 95 2.96 -11.44 -20.10
N ARG A 96 3.27 -12.27 -21.11
CA ARG A 96 2.89 -13.70 -21.11
C ARG A 96 3.56 -14.47 -19.98
N GLU A 97 4.82 -14.16 -19.66
CA GLU A 97 5.53 -14.75 -18.52
C GLU A 97 4.81 -14.44 -17.20
N LEU A 98 4.41 -13.18 -17.01
CA LEU A 98 3.64 -12.74 -15.84
C LEU A 98 2.35 -13.54 -15.68
N LYS A 99 1.58 -13.71 -16.78
CA LYS A 99 0.35 -14.51 -16.78
C LYS A 99 0.63 -15.97 -16.44
N ARG A 100 1.64 -16.59 -17.05
CA ARG A 100 2.02 -17.99 -16.77
C ARG A 100 2.44 -18.19 -15.31
N GLY A 101 3.23 -17.28 -14.77
CA GLY A 101 3.61 -17.33 -13.36
C GLY A 101 2.38 -17.19 -12.46
N LEU A 102 1.44 -16.32 -12.81
CA LEU A 102 0.22 -16.11 -12.03
C LEU A 102 -0.69 -17.35 -12.09
N ASP A 103 -0.75 -18.04 -13.22
CA ASP A 103 -1.48 -19.30 -13.35
C ASP A 103 -0.86 -20.45 -12.58
N ALA A 104 0.46 -20.43 -12.39
CA ALA A 104 1.20 -21.41 -11.61
C ALA A 104 1.14 -21.15 -10.09
N CYS A 105 0.75 -19.94 -9.66
CA CYS A 105 0.60 -19.59 -8.26
C CYS A 105 -0.58 -20.34 -7.60
N SER A 106 -0.42 -20.70 -6.33
CA SER A 106 -1.53 -21.22 -5.52
C SER A 106 -2.59 -20.14 -5.27
N GLY A 107 -3.83 -20.55 -4.99
CA GLY A 107 -4.90 -19.60 -4.66
C GLY A 107 -4.59 -18.72 -3.44
N GLU A 108 -3.90 -19.28 -2.44
CA GLU A 108 -3.42 -18.54 -1.27
C GLU A 108 -2.40 -17.47 -1.65
N LYS A 109 -1.41 -17.81 -2.50
CA LYS A 109 -0.41 -16.86 -2.97
C LYS A 109 -1.04 -15.73 -3.79
N ILE A 110 -2.02 -16.06 -4.64
CA ILE A 110 -2.79 -15.05 -5.39
C ILE A 110 -3.56 -14.14 -4.43
N SER A 111 -4.17 -14.69 -3.37
CA SER A 111 -4.84 -13.86 -2.36
C SER A 111 -3.89 -12.90 -1.66
N ALA A 112 -2.74 -13.38 -1.23
CA ALA A 112 -1.73 -12.55 -0.59
C ALA A 112 -1.22 -11.43 -1.51
N ILE A 113 -1.00 -11.72 -2.80
CA ILE A 113 -0.62 -10.70 -3.80
C ILE A 113 -1.72 -9.64 -3.93
N ARG A 114 -2.99 -10.05 -4.03
CA ARG A 114 -4.12 -9.10 -4.11
C ARG A 114 -4.21 -8.22 -2.87
N GLU A 115 -4.17 -8.82 -1.69
CA GLU A 115 -4.22 -8.11 -0.41
C GLU A 115 -3.06 -7.11 -0.25
N ALA A 116 -1.90 -7.41 -0.84
CA ALA A 116 -0.76 -6.50 -0.86
C ALA A 116 -0.92 -5.34 -1.86
N LEU A 117 -1.47 -5.59 -3.05
CA LEU A 117 -1.64 -4.58 -4.12
C LEU A 117 -2.87 -3.70 -3.93
N GLU A 118 -3.89 -4.21 -3.26
CA GLU A 118 -5.18 -3.57 -3.09
C GLU A 118 -5.10 -2.21 -2.35
N PRO A 119 -4.38 -2.08 -1.22
CA PRO A 119 -4.16 -0.78 -0.57
C PRO A 119 -3.46 0.24 -1.46
N LEU A 120 -2.54 -0.20 -2.31
CA LEU A 120 -1.84 0.65 -3.28
C LEU A 120 -2.83 1.20 -4.32
N ALA A 121 -3.62 0.32 -4.95
CA ALA A 121 -4.61 0.72 -5.94
C ALA A 121 -5.64 1.69 -5.32
N PHE A 122 -6.06 1.40 -4.09
CA PHE A 122 -7.01 2.22 -3.37
C PHE A 122 -6.46 3.63 -3.07
N ARG A 123 -5.22 3.71 -2.56
CA ARG A 123 -4.53 4.98 -2.30
C ARG A 123 -4.43 5.82 -3.57
N ARG A 124 -4.04 5.23 -4.70
CA ARG A 124 -4.00 5.94 -5.99
C ARG A 124 -5.34 6.57 -6.35
N VAL A 125 -6.46 5.85 -6.19
CA VAL A 125 -7.78 6.40 -6.50
C VAL A 125 -8.16 7.54 -5.54
N VAL A 126 -7.86 7.40 -4.24
CA VAL A 126 -8.10 8.46 -3.26
C VAL A 126 -7.26 9.70 -3.56
N ASP A 127 -5.98 9.54 -3.90
CA ASP A 127 -5.09 10.65 -4.24
C ASP A 127 -5.55 11.37 -5.52
N GLN A 128 -6.02 10.63 -6.52
CA GLN A 128 -6.63 11.21 -7.74
C GLN A 128 -7.92 11.97 -7.41
N ALA A 129 -8.78 11.41 -6.55
CA ALA A 129 -9.99 12.09 -6.11
C ALA A 129 -9.67 13.37 -5.33
N ARG A 130 -8.67 13.34 -4.45
CA ARG A 130 -8.21 14.51 -3.71
C ARG A 130 -7.67 15.58 -4.65
N ALA A 131 -6.77 15.21 -5.57
CA ALA A 131 -6.19 16.10 -6.57
C ALA A 131 -7.30 16.76 -7.41
N PHE A 132 -8.31 16.01 -7.84
CA PHE A 132 -9.45 16.53 -8.57
C PHE A 132 -10.21 17.64 -7.81
N HIS A 133 -10.42 17.48 -6.50
CA HIS A 133 -11.11 18.48 -5.68
C HIS A 133 -10.27 19.73 -5.46
N GLU A 134 -8.95 19.60 -5.41
CA GLU A 134 -8.00 20.71 -5.30
C GLU A 134 -7.88 21.52 -6.61
N LEU A 135 -8.33 20.97 -7.75
CA LEU A 135 -8.25 21.65 -9.05
C LEU A 135 -9.31 22.75 -9.24
N PRO A 136 -8.93 23.86 -9.89
CA PRO A 136 -9.87 24.83 -10.46
C PRO A 136 -10.89 24.19 -11.40
N ARG A 137 -12.12 24.74 -11.46
CA ARG A 137 -13.23 24.13 -12.22
C ARG A 137 -12.94 23.97 -13.71
N ASP A 138 -12.20 24.90 -14.30
CA ASP A 138 -11.77 24.89 -15.69
C ASP A 138 -10.74 23.80 -16.01
N ALA A 139 -9.91 23.39 -15.04
CA ALA A 139 -8.94 22.31 -15.19
C ALA A 139 -9.55 20.91 -15.01
N ARG A 140 -10.69 20.79 -14.35
CA ARG A 140 -11.32 19.50 -14.00
C ARG A 140 -11.69 18.65 -15.21
N HIS A 141 -12.13 19.25 -16.30
CA HIS A 141 -12.49 18.49 -17.50
C HIS A 141 -11.27 17.82 -18.15
N ALA A 142 -10.15 18.54 -18.26
CA ALA A 142 -8.91 18.00 -18.79
C ALA A 142 -8.38 16.86 -17.90
N PHE A 143 -8.46 17.03 -16.58
CA PHE A 143 -8.11 16.00 -15.62
C PHE A 143 -8.97 14.73 -15.78
N LEU A 144 -10.29 14.85 -15.90
CA LEU A 144 -11.17 13.69 -16.10
C LEU A 144 -10.89 12.96 -17.41
N LYS A 145 -10.52 13.69 -18.47
CA LYS A 145 -10.09 13.09 -19.73
C LYS A 145 -8.81 12.28 -19.54
N GLU A 146 -7.78 12.86 -18.93
CA GLU A 146 -6.50 12.19 -18.67
C GLU A 146 -6.70 10.97 -17.77
N PHE A 147 -7.48 11.09 -16.69
CA PHE A 147 -7.83 10.00 -15.81
C PHE A 147 -8.50 8.84 -16.57
N ARG A 148 -9.43 9.14 -17.49
CA ARG A 148 -10.10 8.12 -18.32
C ARG A 148 -9.10 7.40 -19.24
N GLU A 149 -8.23 8.15 -19.92
CA GLU A 149 -7.20 7.58 -20.81
C GLU A 149 -6.22 6.68 -20.02
N GLN A 150 -5.80 7.10 -18.83
CA GLN A 150 -4.97 6.29 -17.94
C GLN A 150 -5.73 5.03 -17.49
N ALA A 151 -6.95 5.15 -16.97
CA ALA A 151 -7.75 4.02 -16.51
C ALA A 151 -8.03 3.01 -17.63
N GLU A 152 -8.24 3.47 -18.87
CA GLU A 152 -8.40 2.61 -20.04
C GLU A 152 -7.10 1.88 -20.38
N ALA A 153 -5.96 2.58 -20.39
CA ALA A 153 -4.66 1.96 -20.64
C ALA A 153 -4.31 0.89 -19.59
N GLU A 154 -4.62 1.15 -18.31
CA GLU A 154 -4.49 0.18 -17.22
C GLU A 154 -5.40 -1.04 -17.42
N ALA A 155 -6.67 -0.81 -17.77
CA ALA A 155 -7.63 -1.89 -18.01
C ALA A 155 -7.23 -2.73 -19.22
N GLN A 156 -6.75 -2.11 -20.30
CA GLN A 156 -6.24 -2.81 -21.47
C GLN A 156 -5.01 -3.64 -21.14
N TRP A 157 -4.06 -3.08 -20.37
CA TRP A 157 -2.89 -3.83 -19.90
C TRP A 157 -3.33 -5.03 -19.04
N LEU A 158 -4.19 -4.85 -18.04
CA LEU A 158 -4.70 -5.96 -17.22
C LEU A 158 -5.41 -7.05 -18.03
N ARG A 159 -6.18 -6.67 -19.06
CA ARG A 159 -6.88 -7.58 -19.97
C ARG A 159 -5.99 -8.16 -21.07
N GLY A 160 -4.68 -7.95 -21.00
CA GLY A 160 -3.77 -8.49 -21.99
C GLY A 160 -3.98 -7.91 -23.40
N TYR A 161 -4.51 -6.70 -23.54
CA TYR A 161 -4.95 -6.08 -24.80
C TYR A 161 -5.83 -6.99 -25.67
N GLY A 162 -6.67 -7.81 -25.03
CA GLY A 162 -7.56 -8.76 -25.71
C GLY A 162 -6.94 -10.11 -26.07
N ASP A 163 -5.68 -10.36 -25.68
CA ASP A 163 -5.02 -11.67 -25.78
C ASP A 163 -5.27 -12.48 -24.49
N PRO A 164 -6.02 -13.60 -24.54
CA PRO A 164 -6.30 -14.44 -23.38
C PRO A 164 -5.03 -14.99 -22.69
N GLU A 165 -3.93 -15.17 -23.43
CA GLU A 165 -2.65 -15.62 -22.86
C GLU A 165 -1.93 -14.55 -22.04
N ARG A 166 -2.48 -13.32 -22.02
CA ARG A 166 -1.97 -12.18 -21.27
C ARG A 166 -3.00 -11.60 -20.30
N ASP A 167 -4.21 -12.16 -20.23
CA ASP A 167 -5.29 -11.62 -19.40
C ASP A 167 -5.09 -11.94 -17.91
N LEU A 168 -4.59 -10.97 -17.16
CA LEU A 168 -4.36 -11.09 -15.72
C LEU A 168 -5.65 -11.05 -14.90
N THR A 169 -6.75 -10.55 -15.47
CA THR A 169 -8.00 -10.28 -14.75
C THR A 169 -8.68 -11.55 -14.25
N ILE A 170 -8.49 -12.69 -14.93
CA ILE A 170 -9.09 -13.98 -14.54
C ILE A 170 -8.63 -14.40 -13.14
N ARG A 171 -7.33 -14.25 -12.85
CA ARG A 171 -6.73 -14.68 -11.57
C ARG A 171 -6.78 -13.56 -10.53
N LEU A 172 -6.45 -12.33 -10.92
CA LEU A 172 -6.45 -11.17 -10.00
C LEU A 172 -7.86 -10.67 -9.65
N GLY A 173 -8.82 -10.84 -10.55
CA GLY A 173 -10.20 -10.40 -10.35
C GLY A 173 -11.01 -11.34 -9.44
N ALA A 174 -10.58 -12.59 -9.28
CA ALA A 174 -11.20 -13.50 -8.32
C ALA A 174 -11.13 -12.88 -6.90
N GLY A 175 -12.21 -12.92 -6.14
CA GLY A 175 -12.24 -12.41 -4.76
C GLY A 175 -12.35 -10.89 -4.61
N LEU A 176 -12.32 -10.11 -5.71
CA LEU A 176 -12.74 -8.71 -5.66
C LEU A 176 -14.26 -8.62 -5.47
N PRO A 177 -14.78 -7.49 -4.92
CA PRO A 177 -16.21 -7.26 -4.81
C PRO A 177 -16.92 -7.45 -6.16
N ASN A 178 -17.95 -8.30 -6.19
CA ASN A 178 -18.65 -8.69 -7.42
C ASN A 178 -19.89 -7.84 -7.69
N ASN A 179 -20.27 -6.97 -6.76
CA ASN A 179 -21.43 -6.10 -6.89
C ASN A 179 -21.19 -4.71 -6.24
N PRO A 180 -22.01 -3.71 -6.60
CA PRO A 180 -21.86 -2.35 -6.07
C PRO A 180 -21.97 -2.25 -4.54
N GLN A 181 -22.77 -3.11 -3.89
CA GLN A 181 -22.94 -3.10 -2.43
C GLN A 181 -21.67 -3.56 -1.71
N GLU A 182 -21.02 -4.61 -2.22
CA GLU A 182 -19.74 -5.09 -1.70
C GLU A 182 -18.65 -4.04 -1.92
N TRP A 183 -18.61 -3.39 -3.09
CA TRP A 183 -17.71 -2.26 -3.33
C TRP A 183 -17.95 -1.10 -2.36
N PHE A 184 -19.21 -0.77 -2.08
CA PHE A 184 -19.55 0.29 -1.13
C PHE A 184 -19.12 -0.06 0.30
N LYS A 185 -19.42 -1.28 0.77
CA LYS A 185 -18.97 -1.78 2.07
C LYS A 185 -17.44 -1.74 2.15
N TYR A 186 -16.78 -2.25 1.11
CA TYR A 186 -15.35 -2.33 0.96
C TYR A 186 -14.68 -0.95 1.08
N ILE A 187 -15.18 0.05 0.34
CA ILE A 187 -14.71 1.44 0.39
C ILE A 187 -14.91 2.00 1.79
N ASN A 188 -16.11 1.88 2.36
CA ASN A 188 -16.44 2.42 3.67
C ASN A 188 -15.57 1.90 4.81
N THR A 189 -15.16 0.63 4.76
CA THR A 189 -14.32 0.03 5.80
C THR A 189 -12.86 0.47 5.73
N ARG A 190 -12.42 1.04 4.60
CA ARG A 190 -11.02 1.40 4.34
C ARG A 190 -10.79 2.90 4.14
N THR A 191 -11.81 3.72 4.37
CA THR A 191 -11.75 5.17 4.20
C THR A 191 -12.22 5.93 5.41
N THR A 192 -11.62 7.09 5.61
CA THR A 192 -12.12 8.13 6.49
C THR A 192 -13.37 8.80 5.90
N PRO A 193 -14.20 9.46 6.71
CA PRO A 193 -15.32 10.26 6.20
C PRO A 193 -14.93 11.29 5.13
N GLN A 194 -13.75 11.91 5.27
CA GLN A 194 -13.27 12.91 4.31
C GLN A 194 -12.88 12.28 2.97
N GLU A 195 -12.16 11.16 2.98
CA GLU A 195 -11.81 10.44 1.75
C GLU A 195 -13.07 9.95 1.02
N ARG A 196 -14.11 9.52 1.75
CA ARG A 196 -15.40 9.17 1.15
C ARG A 196 -16.04 10.34 0.43
N GLN A 197 -16.04 11.51 1.05
CA GLN A 197 -16.59 12.71 0.41
C GLN A 197 -15.84 13.04 -0.89
N TRP A 198 -14.50 12.92 -0.90
CA TRP A 198 -13.71 13.11 -2.11
C TRP A 198 -14.07 12.09 -3.18
N LEU A 199 -14.09 10.80 -2.82
CA LEU A 199 -14.42 9.71 -3.72
C LEU A 199 -15.83 9.82 -4.31
N GLU A 200 -16.84 10.12 -3.49
CA GLU A 200 -18.23 10.29 -3.94
C GLU A 200 -18.37 11.42 -4.95
N GLY A 201 -17.78 12.58 -4.67
CA GLY A 201 -17.77 13.71 -5.59
C GLY A 201 -17.04 13.38 -6.89
N PHE A 202 -15.87 12.74 -6.80
CA PHE A 202 -15.08 12.36 -7.96
C PHE A 202 -15.80 11.32 -8.84
N VAL A 203 -16.37 10.27 -8.24
CA VAL A 203 -17.13 9.23 -8.97
C VAL A 203 -18.38 9.81 -9.64
N SER A 204 -19.05 10.78 -9.01
CA SER A 204 -20.19 11.47 -9.63
C SER A 204 -19.78 12.22 -10.89
N GLU A 205 -18.65 12.93 -10.85
CA GLU A 205 -18.11 13.69 -11.97
C GLU A 205 -17.59 12.80 -13.10
N VAL A 206 -16.93 11.69 -12.79
CA VAL A 206 -16.54 10.66 -13.78
C VAL A 206 -17.78 10.11 -14.49
N LYS A 207 -18.84 9.75 -13.76
CA LYS A 207 -20.10 9.27 -14.35
C LYS A 207 -20.77 10.31 -15.24
N ALA A 208 -20.76 11.58 -14.83
CA ALA A 208 -21.31 12.67 -15.62
C ALA A 208 -20.50 12.91 -16.91
N PHE A 209 -19.17 12.87 -16.80
CA PHE A 209 -18.26 12.95 -17.94
C PHE A 209 -18.49 11.82 -18.94
N ASP A 210 -18.59 10.58 -18.47
CA ASP A 210 -18.86 9.40 -19.32
C ASP A 210 -20.23 9.49 -20.02
N ALA A 211 -21.25 10.00 -19.32
CA ALA A 211 -22.57 10.20 -19.90
C ALA A 211 -22.55 11.28 -20.99
N MET A 212 -21.75 12.33 -20.81
CA MET A 212 -21.53 13.37 -21.81
C MET A 212 -20.76 12.85 -23.02
N GLN A 213 -19.65 12.11 -22.83
CA GLN A 213 -18.86 11.53 -23.94
C GLN A 213 -19.71 10.61 -24.82
N ARG A 214 -20.54 9.75 -24.19
CA ARG A 214 -21.49 8.88 -24.91
C ARG A 214 -22.51 9.64 -25.76
N ARG A 215 -22.95 10.82 -25.31
CA ARG A 215 -23.87 11.68 -26.09
C ARG A 215 -23.17 12.35 -27.28
N LEU A 216 -21.87 12.61 -27.16
CA LEU A 216 -21.06 13.27 -28.19
C LEU A 216 -20.53 12.30 -29.26
N GLY A 217 -20.82 11.01 -29.15
CA GLY A 217 -20.41 10.01 -30.15
C GLY A 217 -18.90 9.77 -30.23
N SER A 218 -18.14 10.25 -29.24
CA SER A 218 -16.74 9.87 -29.08
C SER A 218 -16.69 8.57 -28.27
N PRO A 219 -16.27 7.44 -28.88
CA PRO A 219 -16.00 6.22 -28.13
C PRO A 219 -14.93 6.46 -27.05
#